data_AF-A0A850ABW3-F1
#
_entry.id   AF-A0A850ABW3-F1
#
_cell.length_a   1.000
_cell.length_b   1.000
_cell.length_c   1.000
_cell.angle_alpha   90.00
_cell.angle_beta   90.00
_cell.angle_gamma   90.00
#
_symmetry.space_group_name_H-M   'P 1'
#
loop_
_entity.id
_entity.type
_entity.pdbx_description
1 polymer ?
#
loop_
_entity_poly.entity_id
_entity_poly.type
_entity_poly.pdbx_seq_one_letter_code
_entity_poly.pdbx_strand_id
1 'polypeptide(L)'
;MRNFFKSCAFLLPVIFIMFMLSTGCETEKVVTETVTVHDTVTVTITVHDTITILVNGVEVDTVVANPAMIAQGGTVELTASATAQPGVGPLTFNWFASAGELDAQTGDTVHWKAPDDPQVVTITVHAANAAGTFIGIGASMVGVEMYVPTVTPYYLGDASCAGCHSGTHNAWGQTAHADAWASLMESGHPAPYCFPCHAVGWDFNLVDSTFVGNTGNSGYDEAPIAKFEDVQCENCHGPASDHVAQVNPALVQVSYDVMNCGQCHEGTHHPYLTEWNESPHNFDPYAHPSASCGGCHDGVASAIRLSGESNYPLNVYYGSGAITTRPDTASVPLEAIVCQACHDPHSAENPGQIRTVADVPLKTPTGQPQVFVTPGGTGKLCMHCHHARSGPADHIPNGNQRFGPHYSPQADVMAAETGFEGVADPTFNWAGPSHLLVQNSCKTCHLNMIEYPGPAGSAVTGHKFEPTPEACVNCHGSITAFTQIPAAADFDGDGTVEGLQEEVDGLMVLLRDAIVNTPPGLDTTTKGFIGALGDPLLSTLEQREAGWNWVYVYRDASRGIHNPDYIVQLLQESYNYITSQPVPGAVAVRNDNEAVKNW
;
A
#
# COMPACT_ATOMS: atom_id res chain seq x y z
N MET A 1 -15.21 -37.77 53.29
CA MET A 1 -15.86 -39.03 53.70
C MET A 1 -15.77 -40.03 52.54
N ARG A 2 -15.10 -41.17 52.77
CA ARG A 2 -15.16 -42.52 52.10
C ARG A 2 -15.25 -42.61 50.56
N ASN A 3 -14.24 -43.09 49.83
CA ASN A 3 -13.70 -44.48 49.63
C ASN A 3 -14.60 -45.44 48.83
N PHE A 4 -14.06 -46.00 47.73
CA PHE A 4 -13.76 -47.44 47.41
C PHE A 4 -13.69 -47.61 45.86
N PHE A 5 -12.65 -48.10 45.14
CA PHE A 5 -11.71 -49.26 45.14
C PHE A 5 -12.06 -50.38 44.13
N LYS A 6 -11.02 -50.85 43.41
CA LYS A 6 -10.80 -52.13 42.67
C LYS A 6 -11.22 -52.19 41.20
N SER A 7 -10.58 -52.94 40.29
CA SER A 7 -9.22 -53.49 40.08
C SER A 7 -9.31 -54.32 38.78
N CYS A 8 -8.18 -54.36 38.06
CA CYS A 8 -7.79 -55.18 36.90
C CYS A 8 -8.49 -56.53 36.62
N ALA A 9 -8.59 -56.87 35.33
CA ALA A 9 -8.24 -58.20 34.81
C ALA A 9 -7.83 -58.15 33.33
N PHE A 10 -6.68 -58.79 33.05
CA PHE A 10 -6.04 -59.09 31.77
C PHE A 10 -6.87 -60.05 30.88
N LEU A 11 -6.77 -59.93 29.55
CA LEU A 11 -6.37 -61.00 28.59
C LEU A 11 -6.54 -60.56 27.11
N LEU A 12 -5.45 -60.56 26.35
CA LEU A 12 -5.35 -60.60 24.87
C LEU A 12 -5.70 -62.02 24.34
N PRO A 13 -5.73 -62.29 23.02
CA PRO A 13 -6.26 -61.55 21.85
C PRO A 13 -7.13 -62.48 20.95
N VAL A 14 -7.70 -62.00 19.83
CA VAL A 14 -7.80 -62.71 18.52
C VAL A 14 -8.65 -61.87 17.55
N ILE A 15 -7.95 -61.29 16.57
CA ILE A 15 -8.25 -61.15 15.13
C ILE A 15 -9.71 -61.31 14.70
N PHE A 16 -10.32 -60.22 14.22
CA PHE A 16 -11.08 -60.15 12.94
C PHE A 16 -11.58 -58.72 12.73
N ILE A 17 -11.09 -57.95 11.73
CA ILE A 17 -11.91 -56.92 11.07
C ILE A 17 -11.54 -56.82 9.59
N MET A 18 -12.60 -56.88 8.80
CA MET A 18 -12.74 -56.65 7.37
C MET A 18 -13.11 -55.17 7.14
N PHE A 19 -12.46 -54.53 6.15
CA PHE A 19 -12.86 -53.34 5.36
C PHE A 19 -13.86 -52.29 5.91
N MET A 20 -13.42 -51.02 6.01
CA MET A 20 -13.87 -49.86 5.18
C MET A 20 -13.54 -48.51 5.86
N LEU A 21 -12.86 -47.63 5.08
CA LEU A 21 -13.03 -46.16 4.95
C LEU A 21 -13.09 -45.26 6.21
N SER A 22 -12.05 -44.45 6.44
CA SER A 22 -12.00 -43.03 6.05
C SER A 22 -10.85 -42.27 6.75
N THR A 23 -10.11 -41.54 5.91
CA THR A 23 -9.41 -40.26 6.11
C THR A 23 -8.96 -39.86 7.53
N GLY A 24 -7.67 -40.00 7.78
CA GLY A 24 -6.92 -39.24 8.78
C GLY A 24 -5.52 -38.98 8.24
N CYS A 25 -5.19 -37.71 8.04
CA CYS A 25 -3.87 -37.23 7.63
C CYS A 25 -2.92 -37.37 8.84
N GLU A 26 -1.86 -38.16 8.72
CA GLU A 26 -0.72 -38.12 9.65
C GLU A 26 0.53 -37.71 8.86
N THR A 27 1.11 -36.60 9.31
CA THR A 27 2.34 -35.96 8.85
C THR A 27 3.51 -36.94 8.76
N GLU A 28 4.12 -37.03 7.59
CA GLU A 28 5.33 -37.80 7.35
C GLU A 28 6.55 -37.13 8.01
N LYS A 29 7.28 -37.92 8.79
CA LYS A 29 8.39 -37.48 9.63
C LYS A 29 9.66 -37.46 8.78
N VAL A 30 10.16 -36.27 8.44
CA VAL A 30 11.46 -36.12 7.78
C VAL A 30 12.57 -36.58 8.73
N VAL A 31 13.29 -37.62 8.33
CA VAL A 31 14.53 -38.06 8.98
C VAL A 31 15.69 -37.53 8.16
N THR A 32 16.40 -36.54 8.70
CA THR A 32 17.66 -36.04 8.13
C THR A 32 18.82 -36.80 8.76
N GLU A 33 19.47 -37.69 8.01
CA GLU A 33 20.78 -38.24 8.39
C GLU A 33 21.88 -37.55 7.57
N THR A 34 22.80 -36.89 8.27
CA THR A 34 24.01 -36.32 7.66
C THR A 34 25.09 -37.40 7.60
N VAL A 35 25.52 -37.79 6.40
CA VAL A 35 26.68 -38.66 6.20
C VAL A 35 27.78 -37.87 5.51
N THR A 36 28.87 -37.62 6.23
CA THR A 36 30.10 -37.01 5.69
C THR A 36 30.91 -38.07 4.95
N VAL A 37 31.29 -37.82 3.69
CA VAL A 37 32.30 -38.63 2.98
C VAL A 37 33.42 -37.72 2.48
N HIS A 38 34.64 -38.10 2.87
CA HIS A 38 35.91 -37.50 2.47
C HIS A 38 36.33 -37.95 1.06
N ASP A 39 37.17 -37.10 0.45
CA ASP A 39 38.03 -37.28 -0.74
C ASP A 39 37.44 -36.99 -2.14
N THR A 40 37.66 -35.73 -2.54
CA THR A 40 37.97 -35.18 -3.87
C THR A 40 37.65 -36.01 -5.14
N VAL A 41 36.59 -35.61 -5.85
CA VAL A 41 36.58 -35.48 -7.31
C VAL A 41 35.88 -34.16 -7.67
N THR A 42 36.62 -33.25 -8.31
CA THR A 42 36.05 -32.06 -8.95
C THR A 42 35.47 -32.50 -10.29
N VAL A 43 34.15 -32.44 -10.48
CA VAL A 43 33.51 -32.58 -11.78
C VAL A 43 32.91 -31.24 -12.17
N THR A 44 33.31 -30.76 -13.34
CA THR A 44 32.78 -29.55 -13.98
C THR A 44 31.34 -29.83 -14.44
N ILE A 45 30.38 -29.17 -13.80
CA ILE A 45 28.96 -29.21 -14.21
C ILE A 45 28.83 -28.34 -15.46
N THR A 46 28.45 -28.95 -16.58
CA THR A 46 27.87 -28.23 -17.72
C THR A 46 26.37 -28.49 -17.65
N VAL A 47 25.60 -27.45 -17.34
CA VAL A 47 24.15 -27.52 -17.13
C VAL A 47 23.44 -27.76 -18.46
N HIS A 48 22.68 -28.84 -18.53
CA HIS A 48 21.52 -28.99 -19.43
C HIS A 48 20.41 -29.71 -18.63
N ASP A 49 19.44 -28.91 -18.15
CA ASP A 49 18.03 -29.20 -17.78
C ASP A 49 17.64 -30.44 -16.95
N THR A 50 18.58 -31.17 -16.34
CA THR A 50 18.25 -32.38 -15.55
C THR A 50 18.49 -32.14 -14.05
N ILE A 51 17.45 -32.19 -13.22
CA ILE A 51 17.60 -32.30 -11.76
C ILE A 51 17.83 -33.78 -11.42
N THR A 52 19.06 -34.15 -11.08
CA THR A 52 19.44 -35.52 -10.71
C THR A 52 19.42 -35.69 -9.18
N ILE A 53 18.58 -36.57 -8.65
CA ILE A 53 18.63 -36.97 -7.22
C ILE A 53 19.27 -38.36 -7.14
N LEU A 54 20.45 -38.44 -6.50
CA LEU A 54 21.14 -39.72 -6.24
C LEU A 54 20.44 -40.50 -5.13
N VAL A 55 19.95 -41.70 -5.45
CA VAL A 55 19.64 -42.72 -4.44
C VAL A 55 20.33 -44.03 -4.83
N ASN A 56 21.34 -44.41 -4.06
CA ASN A 56 21.98 -45.74 -4.09
C ASN A 56 22.46 -46.22 -5.49
N GLY A 57 23.39 -45.52 -6.14
CA GLY A 57 24.21 -46.13 -7.21
C GLY A 57 23.54 -46.32 -8.59
N VAL A 58 22.40 -45.67 -8.85
CA VAL A 58 21.85 -45.44 -10.20
C VAL A 58 21.77 -43.95 -10.45
N GLU A 59 22.36 -43.49 -11.55
CA GLU A 59 22.33 -42.10 -12.01
C GLU A 59 21.52 -42.04 -13.31
N VAL A 60 20.47 -41.23 -13.38
CA VAL A 60 19.80 -40.94 -14.65
C VAL A 60 20.64 -39.88 -15.34
N ASP A 61 21.33 -40.27 -16.40
CA ASP A 61 22.34 -39.45 -17.07
C ASP A 61 21.71 -38.37 -17.94
N THR A 62 20.62 -38.71 -18.64
CA THR A 62 19.87 -37.77 -19.48
C THR A 62 18.39 -38.11 -19.49
N VAL A 63 17.56 -37.06 -19.48
CA VAL A 63 16.15 -37.12 -19.85
C VAL A 63 15.98 -36.13 -21.00
N VAL A 64 15.63 -36.62 -22.18
CA VAL A 64 15.47 -35.78 -23.37
C VAL A 64 14.01 -35.76 -23.76
N ALA A 65 13.44 -34.57 -23.80
CA ALA A 65 12.16 -34.28 -24.44
C ALA A 65 12.42 -33.58 -25.78
N ASN A 66 12.04 -34.19 -26.90
CA ASN A 66 12.29 -33.64 -28.23
C ASN A 66 11.00 -33.54 -29.05
N PRO A 67 10.51 -32.32 -29.37
CA PRO A 67 11.02 -31.00 -28.96
C PRO A 67 10.69 -30.66 -27.50
N ALA A 68 11.47 -29.77 -26.87
CA ALA A 68 11.19 -29.24 -25.53
C ALA A 68 10.03 -28.23 -25.50
N MET A 69 9.60 -27.73 -26.66
CA MET A 69 8.40 -26.91 -26.82
C MET A 69 7.51 -27.53 -27.90
N ILE A 70 6.22 -27.64 -27.65
CA ILE A 70 5.28 -28.26 -28.59
C ILE A 70 3.94 -27.54 -28.62
N ALA A 71 3.25 -27.61 -29.75
CA ALA A 71 1.89 -27.13 -29.89
C ALA A 71 0.90 -27.97 -29.06
N GLN A 72 -0.25 -27.39 -28.76
CA GLN A 72 -1.35 -28.04 -28.06
C GLN A 72 -1.70 -29.40 -28.69
N GLY A 73 -1.84 -30.44 -27.85
CA GLY A 73 -2.19 -31.79 -28.31
C GLY A 73 -1.12 -32.49 -29.16
N GLY A 74 0.05 -31.86 -29.36
CA GLY A 74 1.20 -32.47 -30.00
C GLY A 74 1.80 -33.60 -29.16
N THR A 75 2.65 -34.41 -29.78
CA THR A 75 3.28 -35.56 -29.13
C THR A 75 4.79 -35.39 -29.11
N VAL A 76 5.40 -35.57 -27.94
CA VAL A 76 6.84 -35.50 -27.70
C VAL A 76 7.38 -36.90 -27.41
N GLU A 77 8.49 -37.25 -28.06
CA GLU A 77 9.25 -38.45 -27.71
C GLU A 77 10.09 -38.14 -26.47
N LEU A 78 9.96 -39.01 -25.47
CA LEU A 78 10.70 -38.94 -24.21
C LEU A 78 11.68 -40.10 -24.17
N THR A 79 12.96 -39.79 -24.02
CA THR A 79 14.01 -40.80 -23.89
C THR A 79 14.78 -40.59 -22.60
N ALA A 80 15.03 -41.67 -21.86
CA ALA A 80 15.87 -41.65 -20.67
C ALA A 80 17.05 -42.61 -20.81
N SER A 81 18.22 -42.16 -20.38
CA SER A 81 19.38 -43.02 -20.19
C SER A 81 19.83 -42.99 -18.73
N ALA A 82 20.27 -44.12 -18.21
CA ALA A 82 20.77 -44.20 -16.83
C ALA A 82 21.99 -45.13 -16.74
N THR A 83 22.96 -44.72 -15.93
CA THR A 83 24.16 -45.48 -15.61
C THR A 83 23.99 -46.11 -14.23
N ALA A 84 24.20 -47.42 -14.15
CA ALA A 84 24.13 -48.17 -12.90
C ALA A 84 25.51 -48.67 -12.48
N GLN A 85 25.79 -48.64 -11.16
CA GLN A 85 27.01 -49.23 -10.62
C GLN A 85 27.08 -50.76 -10.86
N PRO A 86 28.29 -51.34 -10.89
CA PRO A 86 28.47 -52.78 -11.04
C PRO A 86 27.68 -53.56 -9.96
N GLY A 87 26.81 -54.48 -10.39
CA GLY A 87 26.02 -55.34 -9.51
C GLY A 87 24.55 -54.94 -9.30
N VAL A 88 24.10 -53.80 -9.86
CA VAL A 88 22.71 -53.33 -9.78
C VAL A 88 21.74 -54.16 -10.63
N GLY A 89 22.21 -54.71 -11.76
CA GLY A 89 21.40 -55.45 -12.73
C GLY A 89 20.68 -54.54 -13.76
N PRO A 90 19.84 -55.11 -14.64
CA PRO A 90 19.10 -54.33 -15.64
C PRO A 90 18.09 -53.38 -14.97
N LEU A 91 17.90 -52.21 -15.58
CA LEU A 91 16.99 -51.16 -15.11
C LEU A 91 15.65 -51.20 -15.86
N THR A 92 14.59 -50.83 -15.16
CA THR A 92 13.26 -50.55 -15.68
C THR A 92 12.95 -49.07 -15.45
N PHE A 93 12.55 -48.38 -16.51
CA PHE A 93 12.17 -46.97 -16.46
C PHE A 93 10.66 -46.86 -16.28
N ASN A 94 10.22 -46.05 -15.31
CA ASN A 94 8.81 -45.76 -15.07
C ASN A 94 8.58 -44.25 -15.18
N TRP A 95 7.65 -43.83 -16.01
CA TRP A 95 7.41 -42.42 -16.35
C TRP A 95 6.17 -41.85 -15.66
N PHE A 96 6.26 -40.58 -15.32
CA PHE A 96 5.22 -39.77 -14.70
C PHE A 96 5.20 -38.39 -15.37
N ALA A 97 4.03 -37.80 -15.54
CA ALA A 97 3.89 -36.43 -16.02
C ALA A 97 2.91 -35.68 -15.10
N SER A 98 3.17 -34.41 -14.81
CA SER A 98 2.26 -33.58 -14.01
C SER A 98 0.95 -33.27 -14.74
N ALA A 99 0.93 -33.39 -16.07
CA ALA A 99 -0.25 -33.24 -16.93
C ALA A 99 -0.02 -33.90 -18.30
N GLY A 100 -1.06 -33.98 -19.13
CA GLY A 100 -1.02 -34.68 -20.41
C GLY A 100 -1.10 -36.20 -20.26
N GLU A 101 -0.92 -36.92 -21.37
CA GLU A 101 -1.12 -38.38 -21.42
C GLU A 101 0.13 -39.09 -21.94
N LEU A 102 0.63 -40.07 -21.18
CA LEU A 102 1.69 -40.98 -21.62
C LEU A 102 1.07 -42.18 -22.35
N ASP A 103 1.64 -42.56 -23.50
CA ASP A 103 1.21 -43.75 -24.24
C ASP A 103 1.55 -45.05 -23.50
N ALA A 104 2.62 -45.04 -22.71
CA ALA A 104 3.06 -46.11 -21.82
C ALA A 104 3.73 -45.53 -20.57
N GLN A 105 3.53 -46.19 -19.42
CA GLN A 105 4.20 -45.80 -18.17
C GLN A 105 5.58 -46.44 -18.01
N THR A 106 5.99 -47.36 -18.89
CA THR A 106 7.26 -48.08 -18.77
C THR A 106 7.96 -48.21 -20.12
N GLY A 107 9.30 -48.16 -20.09
CA GLY A 107 10.15 -48.20 -21.27
C GLY A 107 11.25 -47.13 -21.21
N ASP A 108 12.39 -47.38 -21.84
CA ASP A 108 13.46 -46.40 -21.99
C ASP A 108 13.08 -45.24 -22.93
N THR A 109 12.13 -45.49 -23.84
CA THR A 109 11.46 -44.49 -24.68
C THR A 109 9.94 -44.61 -24.56
N VAL A 110 9.25 -43.49 -24.36
CA VAL A 110 7.78 -43.37 -24.34
C VAL A 110 7.35 -42.11 -25.10
N HIS A 111 6.07 -42.00 -25.45
CA HIS A 111 5.52 -40.79 -26.05
C HIS A 111 4.57 -40.11 -25.08
N TRP A 112 4.70 -38.79 -24.97
CA TRP A 112 3.82 -37.96 -24.18
C TRP A 112 3.02 -37.03 -25.07
N LYS A 113 1.70 -37.04 -24.91
CA LYS A 113 0.78 -36.12 -25.57
C LYS A 113 0.53 -34.91 -24.67
N ALA A 114 0.78 -33.73 -25.23
CA ALA A 114 0.58 -32.46 -24.55
C ALA A 114 -0.91 -32.25 -24.17
N PRO A 115 -1.18 -31.67 -22.99
CA PRO A 115 -2.51 -31.19 -22.61
C PRO A 115 -3.01 -30.09 -23.54
N ASP A 116 -4.27 -29.74 -23.34
CA ASP A 116 -4.93 -28.68 -24.10
C ASP A 116 -4.55 -27.27 -23.62
N ASP A 117 -4.17 -27.12 -22.37
CA ASP A 117 -3.86 -25.81 -21.78
C ASP A 117 -2.36 -25.45 -21.95
N PRO A 118 -2.04 -24.21 -22.35
CA PRO A 118 -0.65 -23.73 -22.42
C PRO A 118 0.04 -23.70 -21.06
N GLN A 119 1.01 -24.59 -20.86
CA GLN A 119 1.71 -24.73 -19.57
C GLN A 119 3.07 -25.43 -19.73
N VAL A 120 3.92 -25.30 -18.70
CA VAL A 120 5.13 -26.12 -18.57
C VAL A 120 4.75 -27.40 -17.83
N VAL A 121 5.03 -28.54 -18.43
CA VAL A 121 4.78 -29.86 -17.84
C VAL A 121 6.09 -30.47 -17.38
N THR A 122 6.13 -30.90 -16.12
CA THR A 122 7.26 -31.66 -15.57
C THR A 122 7.03 -33.14 -15.83
N ILE A 123 8.02 -33.75 -16.46
CA ILE A 123 8.04 -35.17 -16.82
C ILE A 123 9.16 -35.82 -16.03
N THR A 124 8.81 -36.82 -15.23
CA THR A 124 9.73 -37.52 -14.33
C THR A 124 9.88 -38.98 -14.76
N VAL A 125 11.09 -39.51 -14.69
CA VAL A 125 11.40 -40.92 -14.92
C VAL A 125 12.12 -41.53 -13.73
N HIS A 126 11.66 -42.71 -13.30
CA HIS A 126 12.29 -43.52 -12.26
C HIS A 126 12.94 -44.75 -12.91
N ALA A 127 14.27 -44.79 -12.92
CA ALA A 127 15.05 -45.94 -13.37
C ALA A 127 15.37 -46.84 -12.17
N ALA A 128 14.75 -48.02 -12.10
CA ALA A 128 14.88 -48.92 -10.96
C ALA A 128 15.33 -50.32 -11.38
N ASN A 129 16.12 -51.01 -10.56
CA ASN A 129 16.42 -52.42 -10.79
C ASN A 129 15.19 -53.32 -10.52
N ALA A 130 15.23 -54.57 -10.96
CA ALA A 130 14.11 -55.51 -10.82
C ALA A 130 13.61 -55.71 -9.37
N ALA A 131 14.46 -55.47 -8.37
CA ALA A 131 14.12 -55.57 -6.95
C ALA A 131 13.64 -54.24 -6.33
N GLY A 132 13.64 -53.13 -7.08
CA GLY A 132 13.31 -51.79 -6.59
C GLY A 132 14.24 -51.25 -5.51
N THR A 133 15.41 -51.86 -5.33
CA THR A 133 16.37 -51.54 -4.25
C THR A 133 17.30 -50.38 -4.65
N PHE A 134 17.50 -50.18 -5.94
CA PHE A 134 18.28 -49.10 -6.52
C PHE A 134 17.38 -48.30 -7.47
N ILE A 135 17.28 -46.98 -7.26
CA ILE A 135 16.38 -46.09 -8.00
C ILE A 135 17.13 -44.80 -8.33
N GLY A 136 17.20 -44.45 -9.61
CA GLY A 136 17.57 -43.12 -10.07
C GLY A 136 16.32 -42.35 -10.51
N ILE A 137 16.28 -41.05 -10.23
CA ILE A 137 15.20 -40.16 -10.66
C ILE A 137 15.79 -39.09 -11.58
N GLY A 138 15.19 -38.91 -12.74
CA GLY A 138 15.45 -37.78 -13.63
C GLY A 138 14.15 -37.05 -13.96
N ALA A 139 14.25 -35.76 -14.28
CA ALA A 139 13.12 -34.96 -14.71
C ALA A 139 13.51 -34.06 -15.89
N SER A 140 12.53 -33.74 -16.74
CA SER A 140 12.62 -32.77 -17.83
C SER A 140 11.35 -31.93 -17.87
N MET A 141 11.45 -30.68 -18.32
CA MET A 141 10.30 -29.81 -18.55
C MET A 141 9.97 -29.74 -20.04
N VAL A 142 8.67 -29.65 -20.37
CA VAL A 142 8.18 -29.46 -21.72
C VAL A 142 7.15 -28.34 -21.75
N GLY A 143 7.35 -27.36 -22.62
CA GLY A 143 6.45 -26.21 -22.78
C GLY A 143 5.37 -26.53 -23.82
N VAL A 144 4.11 -26.36 -23.45
CA VAL A 144 2.96 -26.48 -24.36
C VAL A 144 2.54 -25.08 -24.78
N GLU A 145 2.66 -24.75 -26.07
CA GLU A 145 2.42 -23.40 -26.62
C GLU A 145 3.19 -22.29 -25.90
N MET A 146 4.28 -22.64 -25.19
CA MET A 146 5.03 -21.71 -24.38
C MET A 146 6.51 -22.07 -24.30
N TYR A 147 7.30 -21.07 -23.93
CA TYR A 147 8.73 -21.20 -23.68
C TYR A 147 8.99 -22.10 -22.46
N VAL A 148 9.96 -23.01 -22.55
CA VAL A 148 10.47 -23.73 -21.37
C VAL A 148 11.46 -22.82 -20.68
N PRO A 149 11.23 -22.43 -19.41
CA PRO A 149 12.12 -21.53 -18.70
C PRO A 149 13.54 -22.11 -18.64
N THR A 150 14.52 -21.29 -18.98
CA THR A 150 15.96 -21.63 -18.92
C THR A 150 16.66 -20.99 -17.72
N VAL A 151 15.89 -20.25 -16.90
CA VAL A 151 16.36 -19.64 -15.66
C VAL A 151 15.39 -19.97 -14.51
N THR A 152 15.86 -19.76 -13.29
CA THR A 152 15.06 -19.88 -12.07
C THR A 152 15.44 -18.71 -11.16
N PRO A 153 14.47 -18.01 -10.53
CA PRO A 153 13.03 -18.21 -10.66
C PRO A 153 12.44 -17.76 -12.02
N TYR A 154 11.25 -18.27 -12.36
CA TYR A 154 10.49 -17.96 -13.60
C TYR A 154 9.02 -17.65 -13.30
N TYR A 155 8.31 -17.05 -14.27
CA TYR A 155 6.92 -16.60 -14.12
C TYR A 155 5.91 -17.74 -14.29
N LEU A 156 4.86 -17.72 -13.47
CA LEU A 156 3.83 -18.76 -13.41
C LEU A 156 2.44 -18.31 -13.88
N GLY A 157 2.12 -17.02 -13.72
CA GLY A 157 0.79 -16.45 -13.87
C GLY A 157 -0.06 -16.53 -12.60
N ASP A 158 -1.02 -15.61 -12.46
CA ASP A 158 -1.88 -15.38 -11.30
C ASP A 158 -2.66 -16.64 -10.85
N ALA A 159 -3.09 -17.48 -11.80
CA ALA A 159 -3.86 -18.69 -11.52
C ALA A 159 -3.11 -19.66 -10.59
N SER A 160 -1.76 -19.66 -10.65
CA SER A 160 -0.92 -20.46 -9.77
C SER A 160 -0.96 -20.00 -8.31
N CYS A 161 -1.26 -18.72 -8.07
CA CYS A 161 -1.36 -18.12 -6.74
C CYS A 161 -2.70 -18.44 -6.06
N ALA A 162 -3.77 -18.59 -6.84
CA ALA A 162 -5.14 -18.76 -6.34
C ALA A 162 -5.33 -20.02 -5.46
N GLY A 163 -4.52 -21.06 -5.67
CA GLY A 163 -4.60 -22.30 -4.89
C GLY A 163 -4.33 -22.12 -3.39
N CYS A 164 -3.40 -21.23 -3.02
CA CYS A 164 -3.06 -20.92 -1.63
C CYS A 164 -3.57 -19.55 -1.16
N HIS A 165 -3.69 -18.58 -2.08
CA HIS A 165 -4.05 -17.19 -1.80
C HIS A 165 -5.41 -16.79 -2.40
N SER A 166 -6.38 -17.70 -2.37
CA SER A 166 -7.71 -17.50 -3.01
C SER A 166 -8.41 -16.22 -2.58
N GLY A 167 -8.32 -15.82 -1.31
CA GLY A 167 -8.91 -14.56 -0.82
C GLY A 167 -8.30 -13.33 -1.49
N THR A 168 -6.96 -13.23 -1.50
CA THR A 168 -6.22 -12.13 -2.13
C THR A 168 -6.41 -12.12 -3.65
N HIS A 169 -6.38 -13.29 -4.29
CA HIS A 169 -6.60 -13.42 -5.73
C HIS A 169 -8.00 -12.95 -6.14
N ASN A 170 -9.04 -13.36 -5.41
CA ASN A 170 -10.42 -12.90 -5.67
C ASN A 170 -10.61 -11.39 -5.46
N ALA A 171 -9.85 -10.77 -4.55
CA ALA A 171 -9.90 -9.33 -4.32
C ALA A 171 -9.12 -8.56 -5.41
N TRP A 172 -7.93 -9.05 -5.79
CA TRP A 172 -7.14 -8.53 -6.91
C TRP A 172 -7.91 -8.60 -8.23
N GLY A 173 -8.63 -9.69 -8.49
CA GLY A 173 -9.45 -9.87 -9.70
C GLY A 173 -10.60 -8.87 -9.85
N GLN A 174 -10.84 -8.00 -8.86
CA GLN A 174 -11.80 -6.88 -8.94
C GLN A 174 -11.12 -5.53 -9.18
N THR A 175 -9.79 -5.50 -9.22
CA THR A 175 -8.99 -4.28 -9.40
C THR A 175 -8.77 -3.98 -10.88
N ALA A 176 -8.53 -2.71 -11.21
CA ALA A 176 -8.22 -2.31 -12.58
C ALA A 176 -6.90 -2.92 -13.10
N HIS A 177 -6.01 -3.38 -12.21
CA HIS A 177 -4.81 -4.12 -12.60
C HIS A 177 -5.14 -5.46 -13.27
N ALA A 178 -6.18 -6.16 -12.82
CA ALA A 178 -6.64 -7.41 -13.41
C ALA A 178 -7.40 -7.21 -14.74
N ASP A 179 -7.69 -5.97 -15.13
CA ASP A 179 -8.34 -5.60 -16.41
C ASP A 179 -7.41 -4.71 -17.27
N ALA A 180 -6.12 -4.62 -16.93
CA ALA A 180 -5.19 -3.68 -17.53
C ALA A 180 -4.98 -3.97 -19.02
N TRP A 181 -4.92 -5.24 -19.42
CA TRP A 181 -4.76 -5.64 -20.81
C TRP A 181 -6.01 -5.32 -21.64
N ALA A 182 -7.18 -5.64 -21.10
CA ALA A 182 -8.45 -5.31 -21.74
C ALA A 182 -8.59 -3.79 -21.96
N SER A 183 -8.23 -2.99 -20.96
CA SER A 183 -8.24 -1.52 -21.03
C SER A 183 -7.26 -0.99 -22.09
N LEU A 184 -6.07 -1.59 -22.20
CA LEU A 184 -5.10 -1.25 -23.24
C LEU A 184 -5.65 -1.55 -24.64
N MET A 185 -6.31 -2.68 -24.84
CA MET A 185 -6.91 -3.03 -26.13
C MET A 185 -8.06 -2.09 -26.50
N GLU A 186 -8.89 -1.71 -25.52
CA GLU A 186 -10.00 -0.77 -25.71
C GLU A 186 -9.53 0.64 -26.10
N SER A 187 -8.31 1.03 -25.72
CA SER A 187 -7.71 2.31 -26.13
C SER A 187 -7.61 2.48 -27.66
N GLY A 188 -7.66 1.38 -28.43
CA GLY A 188 -7.53 1.37 -29.89
C GLY A 188 -6.10 1.61 -30.40
N HIS A 189 -5.13 1.80 -29.50
CA HIS A 189 -3.74 2.09 -29.83
C HIS A 189 -2.70 1.27 -29.04
N PRO A 190 -2.90 -0.06 -28.81
CA PRO A 190 -1.89 -0.87 -28.15
C PRO A 190 -0.60 -0.91 -28.98
N ALA A 191 0.54 -0.81 -28.31
CA ALA A 191 1.85 -0.87 -28.94
C ALA A 191 2.83 -1.68 -28.09
N PRO A 192 3.91 -2.24 -28.69
CA PRO A 192 4.87 -3.07 -27.94
C PRO A 192 5.49 -2.41 -26.70
N TYR A 193 5.64 -1.08 -26.70
CA TYR A 193 6.15 -0.35 -25.54
C TYR A 193 5.15 -0.30 -24.36
N CYS A 194 3.88 -0.66 -24.57
CA CYS A 194 2.87 -0.74 -23.53
C CYS A 194 2.94 -2.07 -22.76
N PHE A 195 3.37 -3.15 -23.41
CA PHE A 195 3.26 -4.50 -22.85
C PHE A 195 4.03 -4.72 -21.53
N PRO A 196 5.22 -4.12 -21.30
CA PRO A 196 5.89 -4.24 -20.00
C PRO A 196 5.03 -3.79 -18.81
N CYS A 197 4.13 -2.83 -19.02
CA CYS A 197 3.25 -2.29 -17.98
C CYS A 197 1.86 -2.94 -17.95
N HIS A 198 1.56 -3.87 -18.86
CA HIS A 198 0.23 -4.45 -19.06
C HIS A 198 0.23 -5.99 -19.14
N ALA A 199 1.39 -6.63 -18.96
CA ALA A 199 1.54 -8.07 -18.97
C ALA A 199 2.70 -8.48 -18.04
N VAL A 200 2.70 -9.74 -17.59
CA VAL A 200 3.78 -10.35 -16.80
C VAL A 200 4.93 -10.75 -17.71
N GLY A 201 6.18 -10.59 -17.26
CA GLY A 201 7.33 -11.18 -17.96
C GLY A 201 8.58 -10.32 -18.05
N TRP A 202 8.51 -9.04 -17.72
CA TRP A 202 9.65 -8.15 -17.84
C TRP A 202 10.41 -8.00 -16.54
N ASP A 203 11.74 -8.16 -16.60
CA ASP A 203 12.63 -7.68 -15.55
C ASP A 203 13.01 -6.22 -15.81
N PHE A 204 12.37 -5.30 -15.09
CA PHE A 204 12.62 -3.87 -15.15
C PHE A 204 14.07 -3.47 -14.79
N ASN A 205 14.86 -4.33 -14.16
CA ASN A 205 16.28 -4.09 -13.88
C ASN A 205 17.19 -4.44 -15.07
N LEU A 206 16.68 -5.18 -16.05
CA LEU A 206 17.44 -5.64 -17.23
C LEU A 206 16.99 -4.97 -18.53
N VAL A 207 15.83 -4.29 -18.54
CA VAL A 207 15.37 -3.52 -19.70
C VAL A 207 16.05 -2.16 -19.79
N ASP A 208 17.07 -2.07 -20.65
CA ASP A 208 17.17 -0.91 -21.53
C ASP A 208 15.92 -0.92 -22.42
N SER A 209 15.27 0.23 -22.60
CA SER A 209 14.15 0.52 -23.51
C SER A 209 14.24 -0.06 -24.95
N THR A 210 15.35 -0.71 -25.30
CA THR A 210 15.64 -1.30 -26.59
C THR A 210 15.82 -2.83 -26.58
N PHE A 211 15.72 -3.52 -25.44
CA PHE A 211 16.04 -4.95 -25.36
C PHE A 211 14.83 -5.86 -25.09
N VAL A 212 14.25 -6.41 -26.16
CA VAL A 212 13.51 -7.68 -26.13
C VAL A 212 14.54 -8.79 -26.31
N GLY A 213 15.27 -9.10 -25.24
CA GLY A 213 16.12 -10.28 -25.20
C GLY A 213 15.35 -11.43 -24.57
N ASN A 214 15.59 -12.66 -25.05
CA ASN A 214 15.14 -13.86 -24.36
C ASN A 214 15.86 -13.94 -23.01
N THR A 215 15.18 -13.50 -21.95
CA THR A 215 15.60 -13.62 -20.55
C THR A 215 15.45 -15.05 -20.04
N GLY A 216 14.63 -15.83 -20.75
CA GLY A 216 14.38 -17.23 -20.47
C GLY A 216 13.48 -17.46 -19.27
N ASN A 217 12.75 -16.42 -18.84
CA ASN A 217 11.93 -16.40 -17.63
C ASN A 217 10.50 -16.89 -17.88
N SER A 218 10.18 -17.24 -19.13
CA SER A 218 8.89 -17.77 -19.56
C SER A 218 7.72 -16.78 -19.44
N GLY A 219 8.00 -15.48 -19.36
CA GLY A 219 7.01 -14.41 -19.33
C GLY A 219 6.39 -14.10 -20.69
N TYR A 220 5.52 -13.09 -20.77
CA TYR A 220 4.85 -12.68 -22.00
C TYR A 220 5.83 -12.23 -23.10
N ASP A 221 6.97 -11.66 -22.71
CA ASP A 221 8.05 -11.27 -23.62
C ASP A 221 8.63 -12.44 -24.42
N GLU A 222 8.56 -13.67 -23.88
CA GLU A 222 8.94 -14.90 -24.59
C GLU A 222 7.76 -15.77 -25.03
N ALA A 223 6.66 -15.72 -24.29
CA ALA A 223 5.44 -16.50 -24.52
C ALA A 223 4.20 -15.58 -24.44
N PRO A 224 3.87 -14.85 -25.53
CA PRO A 224 2.77 -13.87 -25.54
C PRO A 224 1.41 -14.56 -25.60
N ILE A 225 1.00 -15.17 -24.48
CA ILE A 225 -0.24 -15.93 -24.32
C ILE A 225 -1.09 -15.34 -23.19
N ALA A 226 -2.40 -15.58 -23.26
CA ALA A 226 -3.40 -14.93 -22.41
C ALA A 226 -3.16 -15.07 -20.89
N LYS A 227 -2.50 -16.14 -20.44
CA LYS A 227 -2.23 -16.34 -19.01
C LYS A 227 -1.28 -15.32 -18.38
N PHE A 228 -0.57 -14.54 -19.19
CA PHE A 228 0.34 -13.48 -18.74
C PHE A 228 -0.15 -12.08 -19.09
N GLU A 229 -1.36 -11.96 -19.66
CA GLU A 229 -2.01 -10.67 -19.85
C GLU A 229 -2.42 -10.08 -18.48
N ASP A 230 -2.53 -8.76 -18.40
CA ASP A 230 -2.85 -7.97 -17.22
C ASP A 230 -1.67 -7.69 -16.27
N VAL A 231 -1.89 -6.79 -15.31
CA VAL A 231 -0.96 -6.54 -14.21
C VAL A 231 -1.31 -7.50 -13.08
N GLN A 232 -0.54 -8.57 -12.99
CA GLN A 232 -0.78 -9.68 -12.07
C GLN A 232 0.10 -9.60 -10.82
N CYS A 233 0.03 -10.64 -9.98
CA CYS A 233 0.82 -10.77 -8.76
C CYS A 233 2.32 -10.58 -9.04
N GLU A 234 2.83 -11.27 -10.07
CA GLU A 234 4.27 -11.35 -10.34
C GLU A 234 4.86 -10.07 -10.95
N ASN A 235 4.05 -9.10 -11.39
CA ASN A 235 4.54 -7.76 -11.75
C ASN A 235 5.09 -6.99 -10.54
N CYS A 236 4.55 -7.26 -9.34
CA CYS A 236 4.95 -6.62 -8.08
C CYS A 236 5.81 -7.55 -7.21
N HIS A 237 5.51 -8.85 -7.25
CA HIS A 237 6.11 -9.85 -6.37
C HIS A 237 7.30 -10.59 -7.02
N GLY A 238 7.58 -10.31 -8.29
CA GLY A 238 8.57 -11.02 -9.10
C GLY A 238 8.14 -12.45 -9.46
N PRO A 239 8.98 -13.18 -10.21
CA PRO A 239 8.72 -14.56 -10.60
C PRO A 239 8.64 -15.49 -9.37
N ALA A 240 7.56 -16.28 -9.27
CA ALA A 240 7.21 -17.02 -8.06
C ALA A 240 7.46 -18.54 -8.14
N SER A 241 8.15 -19.06 -9.17
CA SER A 241 8.38 -20.50 -9.34
C SER A 241 8.99 -21.18 -8.09
N ASP A 242 10.00 -20.56 -7.49
CA ASP A 242 10.69 -21.09 -6.30
C ASP A 242 9.82 -20.97 -5.05
N HIS A 243 9.05 -19.90 -4.93
CA HIS A 243 8.08 -19.72 -3.85
C HIS A 243 7.05 -20.85 -3.86
N VAL A 244 6.47 -21.16 -5.01
CA VAL A 244 5.46 -22.22 -5.14
C VAL A 244 6.08 -23.61 -4.92
N ALA A 245 7.27 -23.86 -5.45
CA ALA A 245 7.94 -25.16 -5.30
C ALA A 245 8.32 -25.48 -3.85
N GLN A 246 8.71 -24.47 -3.07
CA GLN A 246 9.20 -24.65 -1.69
C GLN A 246 8.21 -24.21 -0.61
N VAL A 247 7.11 -23.55 -1.00
CA VAL A 247 6.13 -22.91 -0.11
C VAL A 247 6.84 -22.00 0.91
N ASN A 248 7.70 -21.12 0.41
CA ASN A 248 8.57 -20.28 1.22
C ASN A 248 8.33 -18.78 0.95
N PRO A 249 7.81 -18.01 1.92
CA PRO A 249 7.53 -16.58 1.73
C PRO A 249 8.78 -15.72 1.54
N ALA A 250 9.99 -16.22 1.86
CA ALA A 250 11.23 -15.51 1.60
C ALA A 250 11.65 -15.54 0.10
N LEU A 251 10.97 -16.34 -0.72
CA LEU A 251 11.25 -16.51 -2.16
C LEU A 251 10.27 -15.74 -3.05
N VAL A 252 9.52 -14.81 -2.46
CA VAL A 252 8.63 -13.89 -3.17
C VAL A 252 8.86 -12.48 -2.62
N GLN A 253 8.88 -11.47 -3.48
CA GLN A 253 9.20 -10.11 -3.08
C GLN A 253 8.00 -9.46 -2.38
N VAL A 254 8.22 -8.78 -1.25
CA VAL A 254 7.25 -7.82 -0.70
C VAL A 254 8.00 -6.51 -0.52
N SER A 255 7.69 -5.54 -1.38
CA SER A 255 8.41 -4.26 -1.43
C SER A 255 7.49 -3.09 -1.11
N TYR A 256 8.02 -2.19 -0.27
CA TYR A 256 7.45 -0.87 -0.01
C TYR A 256 8.17 0.23 -0.77
N ASP A 257 9.16 -0.12 -1.61
CA ASP A 257 9.80 0.83 -2.52
C ASP A 257 8.74 1.38 -3.50
N VAL A 258 8.72 2.70 -3.68
CA VAL A 258 7.82 3.38 -4.63
C VAL A 258 8.07 2.93 -6.07
N MET A 259 9.28 2.45 -6.39
CA MET A 259 9.61 1.91 -7.71
C MET A 259 8.83 0.63 -8.04
N ASN A 260 8.33 -0.10 -7.04
CA ASN A 260 7.45 -1.24 -7.25
C ASN A 260 6.16 -0.84 -8.02
N CYS A 261 5.72 0.40 -7.84
CA CYS A 261 4.62 0.99 -8.61
C CYS A 261 5.16 1.85 -9.78
N GLY A 262 6.22 2.60 -9.52
CA GLY A 262 6.82 3.59 -10.41
C GLY A 262 7.46 3.03 -11.68
N GLN A 263 7.73 1.72 -11.75
CA GLN A 263 8.14 1.06 -12.99
C GLN A 263 7.10 1.18 -14.12
N CYS A 264 5.81 1.29 -13.76
CA CYS A 264 4.70 1.49 -14.70
C CYS A 264 4.08 2.88 -14.56
N HIS A 265 3.98 3.39 -13.33
CA HIS A 265 3.36 4.66 -13.00
C HIS A 265 4.33 5.84 -13.10
N GLU A 266 4.92 5.99 -14.29
CA GLU A 266 5.80 7.09 -14.67
C GLU A 266 5.60 7.48 -16.15
N GLY A 267 6.12 8.63 -16.57
CA GLY A 267 6.07 9.13 -17.93
C GLY A 267 4.85 10.00 -18.21
N THR A 268 4.63 10.33 -19.48
CA THR A 268 3.64 11.35 -19.86
C THR A 268 2.19 10.94 -19.67
N HIS A 269 1.89 9.64 -19.61
CA HIS A 269 0.52 9.13 -19.42
C HIS A 269 0.19 8.88 -17.95
N HIS A 270 1.20 8.55 -17.14
CA HIS A 270 1.03 8.13 -15.74
C HIS A 270 2.09 8.76 -14.83
N PRO A 271 2.27 10.10 -14.73
CA PRO A 271 3.36 10.73 -13.99
C PRO A 271 3.24 10.67 -12.45
N TYR A 272 2.63 9.62 -11.89
CA TYR A 272 2.40 9.48 -10.45
C TYR A 272 3.71 9.52 -9.66
N LEU A 273 4.74 8.78 -10.09
CA LEU A 273 6.02 8.73 -9.39
C LEU A 273 6.73 10.10 -9.43
N THR A 274 6.84 10.74 -10.60
CA THR A 274 7.40 12.09 -10.72
C THR A 274 6.65 13.11 -9.87
N GLU A 275 5.32 13.10 -9.90
CA GLU A 275 4.51 14.01 -9.08
C GLU A 275 4.69 13.74 -7.58
N TRP A 276 4.70 12.48 -7.16
CA TRP A 276 4.95 12.10 -5.78
C TRP A 276 6.35 12.51 -5.29
N ASN A 277 7.37 12.32 -6.14
CA ASN A 277 8.76 12.68 -5.83
C ASN A 277 8.93 14.18 -5.53
N GLU A 278 8.14 15.02 -6.20
CA GLU A 278 8.10 16.47 -5.98
C GLU A 278 7.25 16.88 -4.78
N SER A 279 6.45 15.96 -4.23
CA SER A 279 5.54 16.25 -3.14
C SER A 279 6.21 16.23 -1.77
N PRO A 280 5.65 16.93 -0.76
CA PRO A 280 6.10 16.83 0.62
C PRO A 280 5.93 15.44 1.26
N HIS A 281 5.22 14.51 0.63
CA HIS A 281 5.10 13.12 1.12
C HIS A 281 6.37 12.30 0.88
N ASN A 282 7.28 12.77 0.01
CA ASN A 282 8.64 12.26 -0.17
C ASN A 282 9.64 12.97 0.77
N PHE A 283 9.38 12.92 2.08
CA PHE A 283 10.26 13.50 3.11
C PHE A 283 11.29 12.49 3.61
N ASP A 284 12.32 12.95 4.32
CA ASP A 284 13.26 12.07 5.03
C ASP A 284 12.59 11.41 6.26
N PRO A 285 12.29 10.11 6.23
CA PRO A 285 11.60 9.44 7.32
C PRO A 285 12.46 9.28 8.59
N TYR A 286 13.77 9.49 8.49
CA TYR A 286 14.68 9.44 9.63
C TYR A 286 14.70 10.73 10.45
N ALA A 287 14.03 11.79 10.00
CA ALA A 287 13.89 13.03 10.77
C ALA A 287 13.06 12.84 12.06
N HIS A 288 12.08 11.91 12.05
CA HIS A 288 11.15 11.67 13.15
C HIS A 288 10.86 10.17 13.40
N PRO A 289 11.88 9.36 13.78
CA PRO A 289 11.80 7.89 13.74
C PRO A 289 11.04 7.27 14.92
N SER A 290 10.38 8.07 15.78
CA SER A 290 9.69 7.53 16.95
C SER A 290 8.43 6.76 16.55
N ALA A 291 8.23 5.58 17.13
CA ALA A 291 7.07 4.71 16.85
C ALA A 291 5.72 5.42 17.03
N SER A 292 5.63 6.38 17.97
CA SER A 292 4.45 7.21 18.20
C SER A 292 4.13 8.17 17.05
N CYS A 293 5.12 8.51 16.21
CA CYS A 293 4.98 9.40 15.05
C CYS A 293 4.86 8.62 13.73
N GLY A 294 5.33 7.36 13.69
CA GLY A 294 5.37 6.53 12.48
C GLY A 294 4.02 6.25 11.82
N GLY A 295 2.89 6.57 12.46
CA GLY A 295 1.57 6.47 11.82
C GLY A 295 1.36 7.47 10.67
N CYS A 296 2.16 8.54 10.62
CA CYS A 296 2.16 9.51 9.53
C CYS A 296 3.55 9.76 8.97
N HIS A 297 4.60 9.42 9.74
CA HIS A 297 5.99 9.72 9.41
C HIS A 297 6.81 8.48 9.01
N ASP A 298 6.14 7.35 8.74
CA ASP A 298 6.72 6.13 8.17
C ASP A 298 5.67 5.48 7.27
N GLY A 299 5.91 5.41 5.96
CA GLY A 299 4.95 4.89 4.98
C GLY A 299 4.54 3.45 5.24
N VAL A 300 5.47 2.62 5.72
CA VAL A 300 5.20 1.20 6.02
C VAL A 300 4.28 1.08 7.23
N ALA A 301 4.60 1.78 8.31
CA ALA A 301 3.75 1.79 9.50
C ALA A 301 2.39 2.46 9.22
N SER A 302 2.34 3.44 8.33
CA SER A 302 1.09 4.07 7.88
C SER A 302 0.22 3.06 7.13
N ALA A 303 0.78 2.33 6.16
CA ALA A 303 0.08 1.30 5.38
C ALA A 303 -0.57 0.24 6.29
N ILE A 304 0.19 -0.29 7.25
CA ILE A 304 -0.26 -1.33 8.19
C ILE A 304 -1.35 -0.81 9.14
N ARG A 305 -1.28 0.44 9.58
CA ARG A 305 -2.31 1.00 10.47
C ARG A 305 -3.58 1.35 9.70
N LEU A 306 -3.44 1.87 8.49
CA LEU A 306 -4.56 2.25 7.63
C LEU A 306 -5.30 1.03 7.06
N SER A 307 -4.68 -0.16 7.02
CA SER A 307 -5.38 -1.41 6.70
C SER A 307 -6.36 -1.83 7.79
N GLY A 308 -6.27 -1.25 9.00
CA GLY A 308 -7.20 -1.53 10.09
C GLY A 308 -7.14 -2.97 10.60
N GLU A 309 -6.00 -3.65 10.39
CA GLU A 309 -5.79 -5.02 10.84
C GLU A 309 -6.04 -5.19 12.36
N SER A 310 -6.46 -6.37 12.77
CA SER A 310 -6.84 -6.66 14.16
C SER A 310 -5.72 -6.40 15.18
N ASN A 311 -4.46 -6.50 14.76
CA ASN A 311 -3.28 -6.22 15.58
C ASN A 311 -2.90 -4.71 15.59
N TYR A 312 -3.42 -3.93 14.65
CA TYR A 312 -3.16 -2.49 14.51
C TYR A 312 -4.46 -1.73 14.17
N PRO A 313 -5.53 -1.84 15.00
CA PRO A 313 -6.79 -1.24 14.66
C PRO A 313 -6.68 0.29 14.65
N LEU A 314 -7.48 0.93 13.78
CA LEU A 314 -7.43 2.38 13.55
C LEU A 314 -7.49 3.19 14.86
N ASN A 315 -8.23 2.76 15.88
CA ASN A 315 -8.31 3.49 17.16
C ASN A 315 -6.96 3.60 17.91
N VAL A 316 -6.04 2.66 17.73
CA VAL A 316 -4.70 2.68 18.34
C VAL A 316 -3.84 3.79 17.70
N TYR A 317 -4.15 4.20 16.47
CA TYR A 317 -3.51 5.31 15.77
C TYR A 317 -3.70 6.66 16.48
N TYR A 318 -4.82 6.84 17.17
CA TYR A 318 -5.25 8.12 17.76
C TYR A 318 -5.00 8.22 19.26
N GLY A 319 -4.63 7.12 19.91
CA GLY A 319 -4.27 7.10 21.32
C GLY A 319 -2.85 7.64 21.52
N SER A 320 -2.72 8.82 22.13
CA SER A 320 -1.45 9.38 22.58
C SER A 320 -0.76 8.42 23.57
N GLY A 321 0.02 7.46 23.06
CA GLY A 321 0.85 6.55 23.86
C GLY A 321 0.58 5.05 23.74
N ALA A 322 -0.29 4.58 22.84
CA ALA A 322 -0.54 3.13 22.72
C ALA A 322 0.51 2.38 21.87
N ILE A 323 1.21 3.07 20.97
CA ILE A 323 2.20 2.44 20.08
C ILE A 323 3.61 2.80 20.51
N THR A 324 4.25 1.90 21.25
CA THR A 324 5.65 2.02 21.69
C THR A 324 6.63 1.36 20.73
N THR A 325 6.14 0.58 19.77
CA THR A 325 6.95 -0.15 18.80
C THR A 325 6.43 0.06 17.39
N ARG A 326 7.34 0.26 16.44
CA ARG A 326 7.01 0.14 15.01
C ARG A 326 6.40 -1.25 14.76
N PRO A 327 5.37 -1.39 13.92
CA PRO A 327 4.90 -2.72 13.49
C PRO A 327 6.08 -3.59 13.06
N ASP A 328 6.04 -4.91 13.32
CA ASP A 328 7.15 -5.81 13.03
C ASP A 328 7.44 -5.85 11.52
N THR A 329 8.43 -5.03 11.16
CA THR A 329 8.88 -4.70 9.81
C THR A 329 10.40 -4.64 9.83
N ALA A 330 11.05 -5.39 10.74
CA ALA A 330 12.49 -5.29 10.97
C ALA A 330 13.34 -5.59 9.71
N SER A 331 12.73 -6.20 8.69
CA SER A 331 13.29 -6.45 7.36
C SER A 331 13.12 -5.31 6.35
N VAL A 332 12.30 -4.28 6.66
CA VAL A 332 11.99 -3.16 5.76
C VAL A 332 12.48 -1.85 6.41
N PRO A 333 13.27 -1.01 5.73
CA PRO A 333 13.71 0.28 6.29
C PRO A 333 12.54 1.24 6.53
N LEU A 334 12.81 2.36 7.20
CA LEU A 334 11.83 3.46 7.29
C LEU A 334 11.67 4.07 5.91
N GLU A 335 10.42 4.28 5.49
CA GLU A 335 10.10 4.88 4.20
C GLU A 335 9.35 6.19 4.40
N ALA A 336 9.45 7.09 3.43
CA ALA A 336 8.54 8.23 3.30
C ALA A 336 7.09 7.73 3.10
N ILE A 337 6.10 8.61 2.88
CA ILE A 337 4.73 8.15 2.60
C ILE A 337 4.66 7.57 1.19
N VAL A 338 4.89 6.26 1.05
CA VAL A 338 4.91 5.53 -0.24
C VAL A 338 3.53 5.27 -0.82
N CYS A 339 3.45 4.85 -2.08
CA CYS A 339 2.19 4.54 -2.78
C CYS A 339 1.30 3.57 -1.97
N GLN A 340 1.92 2.54 -1.42
CA GLN A 340 1.32 1.50 -0.61
C GLN A 340 0.81 2.04 0.73
N ALA A 341 1.15 3.24 1.19
CA ALA A 341 0.52 3.85 2.37
C ALA A 341 -0.93 4.27 2.07
N CYS A 342 -1.19 4.71 0.84
CA CYS A 342 -2.50 5.19 0.41
C CYS A 342 -3.31 4.12 -0.31
N HIS A 343 -2.66 3.27 -1.12
CA HIS A 343 -3.29 2.27 -1.97
C HIS A 343 -3.09 0.84 -1.45
N ASP A 344 -4.15 0.03 -1.53
CA ASP A 344 -4.10 -1.41 -1.36
C ASP A 344 -4.05 -2.09 -2.74
N PRO A 345 -2.90 -2.63 -3.18
CA PRO A 345 -2.75 -3.21 -4.51
C PRO A 345 -3.65 -4.43 -4.74
N HIS A 346 -4.20 -5.04 -3.68
CA HIS A 346 -5.00 -6.26 -3.75
C HIS A 346 -6.51 -6.04 -3.57
N SER A 347 -6.97 -4.80 -3.35
CA SER A 347 -8.38 -4.57 -3.03
C SER A 347 -8.97 -3.40 -3.82
N ALA A 348 -10.12 -3.66 -4.45
CA ALA A 348 -10.95 -2.65 -5.10
C ALA A 348 -12.10 -2.16 -4.20
N GLU A 349 -12.09 -2.48 -2.91
CA GLU A 349 -13.19 -2.15 -1.98
C GLU A 349 -13.48 -0.65 -1.93
N ASN A 350 -12.43 0.18 -2.04
CA ASN A 350 -12.57 1.63 -2.12
C ASN A 350 -12.17 2.17 -3.50
N PRO A 351 -12.78 3.27 -3.98
CA PRO A 351 -12.44 3.89 -5.26
C PRO A 351 -10.95 4.24 -5.37
N GLY A 352 -10.33 3.87 -6.49
CA GLY A 352 -8.89 4.07 -6.70
C GLY A 352 -8.02 3.20 -5.78
N GLN A 353 -8.58 2.10 -5.25
CA GLN A 353 -7.89 1.17 -4.35
C GLN A 353 -7.34 1.83 -3.08
N ILE A 354 -7.95 2.92 -2.60
CA ILE A 354 -7.45 3.54 -1.37
C ILE A 354 -7.69 2.64 -0.14
N ARG A 355 -6.81 2.70 0.86
CA ARG A 355 -6.88 1.76 2.00
C ARG A 355 -8.11 1.92 2.87
N THR A 356 -8.58 3.16 3.07
CA THR A 356 -9.65 3.41 4.02
C THR A 356 -10.47 4.64 3.67
N VAL A 357 -11.78 4.51 3.90
CA VAL A 357 -12.76 5.59 3.99
C VAL A 357 -13.53 5.50 5.32
N ALA A 358 -12.88 4.96 6.35
CA ALA A 358 -13.43 4.90 7.69
C ALA A 358 -13.64 6.31 8.26
N ASP A 359 -14.49 6.41 9.27
CA ASP A 359 -14.70 7.68 9.99
C ASP A 359 -13.43 8.06 10.74
N VAL A 360 -13.08 9.35 10.68
CA VAL A 360 -11.82 9.86 11.23
C VAL A 360 -12.07 10.40 12.64
N PRO A 361 -11.54 9.76 13.70
CA PRO A 361 -11.64 10.31 15.04
C PRO A 361 -10.76 11.56 15.18
N LEU A 362 -11.36 12.66 15.64
CA LEU A 362 -10.67 13.91 15.94
C LEU A 362 -10.29 13.98 17.42
N LYS A 363 -9.36 14.86 17.76
CA LYS A 363 -8.91 15.01 19.16
C LYS A 363 -10.03 15.58 20.03
N THR A 364 -10.43 14.84 21.07
CA THR A 364 -11.38 15.34 22.08
C THR A 364 -10.75 15.43 23.48
N PRO A 365 -11.32 16.25 24.39
CA PRO A 365 -10.88 16.30 25.77
C PRO A 365 -11.03 14.95 26.48
N THR A 366 -10.07 14.62 27.35
CA THR A 366 -10.10 13.37 28.13
C THR A 366 -11.41 13.23 28.90
N GLY A 367 -12.10 12.09 28.70
CA GLY A 367 -13.37 11.78 29.37
C GLY A 367 -14.61 12.31 28.64
N GLN A 368 -14.47 12.97 27.49
CA GLN A 368 -15.57 13.31 26.60
C GLN A 368 -15.76 12.25 25.51
N PRO A 369 -16.98 12.13 24.94
CA PRO A 369 -17.20 11.30 23.76
C PRO A 369 -16.24 11.67 22.62
N GLN A 370 -15.79 10.67 21.86
CA GLN A 370 -14.97 10.89 20.68
C GLN A 370 -15.81 11.57 19.58
N VAL A 371 -15.27 12.59 18.95
CA VAL A 371 -15.84 13.25 17.77
C VAL A 371 -15.26 12.59 16.53
N PHE A 372 -16.08 12.41 15.50
CA PHE A 372 -15.70 11.76 14.25
C PHE A 372 -16.09 12.62 13.04
N VAL A 373 -15.19 12.71 12.08
CA VAL A 373 -15.51 13.14 10.72
C VAL A 373 -16.09 11.94 9.96
N THR A 374 -17.40 12.02 9.70
CA THR A 374 -18.14 11.04 8.90
C THR A 374 -18.28 11.40 7.41
N PRO A 375 -18.48 12.68 7.00
CA PRO A 375 -18.46 13.06 5.59
C PRO A 375 -17.02 13.14 5.02
N GLY A 376 -16.90 13.26 3.69
CA GLY A 376 -15.61 13.52 3.02
C GLY A 376 -15.14 12.43 2.05
N GLY A 377 -15.86 11.31 1.92
CA GLY A 377 -15.58 10.26 0.93
C GLY A 377 -14.13 9.78 0.97
N THR A 378 -13.48 9.72 -0.20
CA THR A 378 -12.07 9.31 -0.30
C THR A 378 -11.09 10.27 0.40
N GLY A 379 -11.49 11.52 0.66
CA GLY A 379 -10.69 12.51 1.39
C GLY A 379 -10.43 12.12 2.85
N LYS A 380 -11.23 11.20 3.42
CA LYS A 380 -11.01 10.71 4.79
C LYS A 380 -9.66 10.00 4.95
N LEU A 381 -9.10 9.41 3.89
CA LEU A 381 -7.73 8.90 3.90
C LEU A 381 -6.71 9.96 4.33
N CYS A 382 -6.81 11.17 3.77
CA CYS A 382 -5.91 12.28 4.07
C CYS A 382 -6.05 12.73 5.55
N MET A 383 -7.30 12.79 6.01
CA MET A 383 -7.66 13.24 7.36
C MET A 383 -7.14 12.29 8.45
N HIS A 384 -6.87 11.02 8.14
CA HIS A 384 -6.22 10.11 9.09
C HIS A 384 -4.83 10.63 9.50
N CYS A 385 -4.08 11.31 8.63
CA CYS A 385 -2.82 11.96 9.01
C CYS A 385 -3.01 13.44 9.39
N HIS A 386 -3.80 14.17 8.61
CA HIS A 386 -3.97 15.63 8.69
C HIS A 386 -5.07 16.05 9.67
N HIS A 387 -4.87 15.76 10.95
CA HIS A 387 -5.77 16.16 12.04
C HIS A 387 -4.98 16.63 13.27
N ALA A 388 -5.64 17.26 14.25
CA ALA A 388 -5.02 17.69 15.48
C ALA A 388 -4.58 16.48 16.34
N ARG A 389 -3.40 16.58 16.98
CA ARG A 389 -2.92 15.61 17.98
C ARG A 389 -3.08 16.12 19.42
N SER A 390 -3.34 17.41 19.57
CA SER A 390 -3.59 18.07 20.86
C SER A 390 -4.79 19.00 20.72
N GLY A 391 -5.56 19.11 21.80
CA GLY A 391 -6.71 20.02 21.87
C GLY A 391 -6.46 21.19 22.81
N PRO A 392 -7.36 22.19 22.82
CA PRO A 392 -7.28 23.36 23.70
C PRO A 392 -7.03 22.98 25.16
N ALA A 393 -7.77 21.98 25.67
CA ALA A 393 -7.67 21.50 27.05
C ALA A 393 -6.30 20.92 27.43
N ASP A 394 -5.50 20.48 26.46
CA ASP A 394 -4.18 19.90 26.72
C ASP A 394 -3.14 21.00 27.00
N HIS A 395 -3.24 22.16 26.33
CA HIS A 395 -2.17 23.17 26.31
C HIS A 395 -2.57 24.52 26.91
N ILE A 396 -3.82 24.96 26.80
CA ILE A 396 -4.25 26.28 27.25
C ILE A 396 -4.10 26.48 28.77
N PRO A 397 -4.55 25.54 29.65
CA PRO A 397 -4.53 25.82 31.09
C PRO A 397 -3.13 26.10 31.65
N ASN A 398 -2.13 25.34 31.21
CA ASN A 398 -0.78 25.33 31.80
C ASN A 398 0.33 25.76 30.83
N GLY A 399 0.01 26.08 29.57
CA GLY A 399 1.00 26.26 28.52
C GLY A 399 1.64 24.94 28.07
N ASN A 400 2.36 24.98 26.95
CA ASN A 400 3.15 23.87 26.43
C ASN A 400 4.29 24.41 25.54
N GLN A 401 5.49 23.84 25.63
CA GLN A 401 6.61 24.25 24.77
C GLN A 401 6.34 24.03 23.27
N ARG A 402 5.40 23.14 22.94
CA ARG A 402 4.89 22.86 21.59
C ARG A 402 3.43 23.32 21.46
N PHE A 403 3.16 24.54 21.91
CA PHE A 403 1.81 25.12 21.95
C PHE A 403 1.09 25.02 20.59
N GLY A 404 -0.22 24.73 20.62
CA GLY A 404 -1.06 24.50 19.45
C GLY A 404 -1.46 23.03 19.24
N PRO A 405 -2.23 22.73 18.17
CA PRO A 405 -2.90 21.45 17.94
C PRO A 405 -1.99 20.32 17.44
N HIS A 406 -0.66 20.53 17.40
CA HIS A 406 0.27 19.89 16.46
C HIS A 406 0.15 20.46 15.05
N TYR A 407 1.13 20.17 14.19
CA TYR A 407 1.08 20.57 12.78
C TYR A 407 -0.05 19.80 12.07
N SER A 408 -0.56 20.39 10.98
CA SER A 408 -1.54 19.77 10.11
C SER A 408 -2.93 19.47 10.71
N PRO A 409 -3.65 20.44 11.32
CA PRO A 409 -4.99 20.26 11.87
C PRO A 409 -6.10 20.39 10.80
N GLN A 410 -5.83 20.10 9.53
CA GLN A 410 -6.76 20.43 8.43
C GLN A 410 -8.13 19.75 8.55
N ALA A 411 -8.19 18.50 9.02
CA ALA A 411 -9.46 17.79 9.23
C ALA A 411 -10.32 18.49 10.29
N ASP A 412 -9.70 18.95 11.38
CA ASP A 412 -10.38 19.70 12.43
C ASP A 412 -10.90 21.04 11.91
N VAL A 413 -10.12 21.76 11.10
CA VAL A 413 -10.52 23.03 10.47
C VAL A 413 -11.72 22.85 9.56
N MET A 414 -11.64 21.86 8.69
CA MET A 414 -12.71 21.47 7.78
C MET A 414 -13.97 21.06 8.54
N ALA A 415 -13.84 20.48 9.73
CA ALA A 415 -14.94 20.04 10.59
C ALA A 415 -15.45 21.12 11.55
N ALA A 416 -14.80 22.29 11.65
CA ALA A 416 -15.03 23.30 12.68
C ALA A 416 -14.85 22.76 14.11
N GLU A 417 -13.83 21.92 14.33
CA GLU A 417 -13.56 21.24 15.59
C GLU A 417 -12.19 21.68 16.17
N THR A 418 -11.97 21.49 17.47
CA THR A 418 -10.66 21.74 18.12
C THR A 418 -10.18 23.22 18.12
N GLY A 419 -10.90 24.14 17.46
CA GLY A 419 -10.84 25.57 17.75
C GLY A 419 -11.27 25.86 19.19
N PHE A 420 -10.76 26.94 19.78
CA PHE A 420 -11.18 27.37 21.11
C PHE A 420 -12.31 28.40 21.01
N GLU A 421 -13.54 27.91 20.99
CA GLU A 421 -14.77 28.72 20.88
C GLU A 421 -15.13 29.49 22.16
N GLY A 422 -14.43 29.22 23.28
CA GLY A 422 -14.63 29.95 24.54
C GLY A 422 -14.26 31.43 24.50
N VAL A 423 -13.75 31.92 23.37
CA VAL A 423 -13.51 33.35 23.09
C VAL A 423 -14.80 34.14 22.82
N ALA A 424 -15.91 33.47 22.52
CA ALA A 424 -17.20 34.11 22.24
C ALA A 424 -18.23 33.84 23.34
N ASP A 425 -19.35 34.57 23.28
CA ASP A 425 -20.52 34.28 24.12
C ASP A 425 -21.01 32.84 23.86
N PRO A 426 -21.46 32.08 24.89
CA PRO A 426 -21.95 30.71 24.70
C PRO A 426 -23.15 30.57 23.74
N THR A 427 -23.82 31.67 23.37
CA THR A 427 -24.91 31.73 22.39
C THR A 427 -24.45 32.15 21.00
N PHE A 428 -23.15 32.40 20.80
CA PHE A 428 -22.59 32.69 19.48
C PHE A 428 -22.84 31.51 18.53
N ASN A 429 -23.29 31.82 17.31
CA ASN A 429 -23.60 30.84 16.30
C ASN A 429 -22.37 30.58 15.43
N TRP A 430 -21.58 29.58 15.79
CA TRP A 430 -20.42 29.18 15.01
C TRP A 430 -20.82 28.55 13.67
N ALA A 431 -20.13 28.96 12.62
CA ALA A 431 -20.31 28.41 11.29
C ALA A 431 -19.88 26.94 11.25
N GLY A 432 -20.64 26.15 10.49
CA GLY A 432 -20.40 24.73 10.33
C GLY A 432 -19.30 24.38 9.33
N PRO A 433 -19.11 23.08 9.06
CA PRO A 433 -18.25 22.62 7.98
C PRO A 433 -18.77 23.07 6.60
N SER A 434 -17.88 23.59 5.75
CA SER A 434 -18.17 23.98 4.37
C SER A 434 -17.52 23.03 3.36
N HIS A 435 -16.22 23.17 3.08
CA HIS A 435 -15.53 22.33 2.08
C HIS A 435 -15.38 20.85 2.48
N LEU A 436 -15.61 20.50 3.75
CA LEU A 436 -15.73 19.11 4.18
C LEU A 436 -16.88 18.38 3.48
N LEU A 437 -17.95 19.12 3.16
CA LEU A 437 -19.17 18.58 2.56
C LEU A 437 -19.08 18.44 1.04
N VAL A 438 -18.02 18.96 0.42
CA VAL A 438 -17.71 18.72 -1.00
C VAL A 438 -17.44 17.23 -1.19
N GLN A 439 -17.98 16.64 -2.27
CA GLN A 439 -17.76 15.24 -2.61
C GLN A 439 -16.26 14.93 -2.61
N ASN A 440 -15.83 13.89 -1.90
CA ASN A 440 -14.42 13.49 -1.73
C ASN A 440 -13.50 14.52 -1.04
N SER A 441 -14.03 15.65 -0.57
CA SER A 441 -13.35 16.66 0.26
C SER A 441 -11.93 16.98 -0.23
N CYS A 442 -10.88 16.63 0.53
CA CYS A 442 -9.48 16.90 0.24
C CYS A 442 -9.08 16.54 -1.21
N LYS A 443 -9.54 15.38 -1.70
CA LYS A 443 -9.22 14.89 -3.05
C LYS A 443 -9.65 15.88 -4.13
N THR A 444 -10.79 16.52 -3.97
CA THR A 444 -11.38 17.36 -5.02
C THR A 444 -10.51 18.58 -5.33
N CYS A 445 -9.85 19.15 -4.33
CA CYS A 445 -8.96 20.28 -4.53
C CYS A 445 -7.52 19.85 -4.75
N HIS A 446 -7.01 18.90 -3.96
CA HIS A 446 -5.59 18.55 -3.92
C HIS A 446 -5.17 17.48 -4.92
N LEU A 447 -6.12 16.69 -5.44
CA LEU A 447 -5.87 15.67 -6.47
C LEU A 447 -6.68 15.98 -7.74
N ASN A 448 -6.62 17.23 -8.20
CA ASN A 448 -7.21 17.59 -9.50
C ASN A 448 -6.42 16.91 -10.63
N MET A 449 -7.13 16.11 -11.43
CA MET A 449 -6.53 15.30 -12.49
C MET A 449 -6.84 15.88 -13.87
N ILE A 450 -5.88 15.78 -14.77
CA ILE A 450 -6.03 16.17 -16.18
C ILE A 450 -5.60 14.96 -17.02
N GLU A 451 -6.49 14.50 -17.88
CA GLU A 451 -6.19 13.42 -18.82
C GLU A 451 -5.06 13.82 -19.78
N TYR A 452 -4.34 12.83 -20.30
CA TYR A 452 -3.24 13.06 -21.23
C TYR A 452 -3.71 13.87 -22.46
N PRO A 453 -3.17 15.09 -22.68
CA PRO A 453 -3.67 16.00 -23.72
C PRO A 453 -3.09 15.72 -25.11
N GLY A 454 -2.30 14.65 -25.26
CA GLY A 454 -1.54 14.35 -26.49
C GLY A 454 -0.07 14.76 -26.42
N PRO A 455 0.70 14.62 -27.52
CA PRO A 455 2.16 14.69 -27.54
C PRO A 455 2.80 16.01 -27.08
N ALA A 456 2.01 17.08 -26.96
CA ALA A 456 2.47 18.40 -26.54
C ALA A 456 2.47 18.59 -25.01
N GLY A 457 1.96 17.63 -24.23
CA GLY A 457 1.86 17.73 -22.79
C GLY A 457 1.92 16.38 -22.09
N SER A 458 1.73 16.41 -20.77
CA SER A 458 1.63 15.24 -19.90
C SER A 458 0.24 15.23 -19.26
N ALA A 459 -0.24 14.05 -18.87
CA ALA A 459 -1.33 13.95 -17.90
C ALA A 459 -0.93 14.64 -16.57
N VAL A 460 -1.92 14.95 -15.75
CA VAL A 460 -1.75 15.36 -14.34
C VAL A 460 -2.53 14.39 -13.48
N THR A 461 -1.86 13.75 -12.53
CA THR A 461 -2.46 12.74 -11.66
C THR A 461 -2.85 13.28 -10.28
N GLY A 462 -2.44 14.50 -9.97
CA GLY A 462 -2.70 15.17 -8.69
C GLY A 462 -1.83 14.68 -7.52
N HIS A 463 -0.82 13.86 -7.76
CA HIS A 463 0.04 13.27 -6.73
C HIS A 463 1.17 14.20 -6.26
N LYS A 464 1.18 15.46 -6.73
CA LYS A 464 1.88 16.55 -6.03
C LYS A 464 1.12 17.00 -4.78
N PHE A 465 -0.17 16.68 -4.69
CA PHE A 465 -1.10 17.08 -3.63
C PHE A 465 -1.27 18.60 -3.50
N GLU A 466 -0.87 19.36 -4.51
CA GLU A 466 -1.00 20.81 -4.56
C GLU A 466 -2.38 21.19 -5.11
N PRO A 467 -3.13 22.05 -4.41
CA PRO A 467 -4.41 22.51 -4.93
C PRO A 467 -4.18 23.49 -6.08
N THR A 468 -5.07 23.48 -7.05
CA THR A 468 -5.00 24.34 -8.24
C THR A 468 -6.28 25.19 -8.37
N PRO A 469 -6.20 26.44 -8.88
CA PRO A 469 -7.39 27.24 -9.17
C PRO A 469 -8.40 26.52 -10.07
N GLU A 470 -7.91 25.68 -10.99
CA GLU A 470 -8.70 24.85 -11.89
C GLU A 470 -9.64 23.89 -11.13
N ALA A 471 -9.22 23.39 -9.97
CA ALA A 471 -10.03 22.49 -9.14
C ALA A 471 -11.31 23.16 -8.62
N CYS A 472 -11.30 24.48 -8.48
CA CYS A 472 -12.45 25.25 -8.03
C CYS A 472 -13.50 25.43 -9.13
N VAL A 473 -13.09 25.46 -10.40
CA VAL A 473 -13.89 25.97 -11.54
C VAL A 473 -15.25 25.27 -11.67
N ASN A 474 -15.35 23.99 -11.34
CA ASN A 474 -16.60 23.23 -11.45
C ASN A 474 -17.70 23.68 -10.48
N CYS A 475 -17.33 24.17 -9.29
CA CYS A 475 -18.28 24.61 -8.27
C CYS A 475 -18.46 26.13 -8.29
N HIS A 476 -17.36 26.81 -8.56
CA HIS A 476 -17.19 28.22 -8.29
C HIS A 476 -17.31 29.01 -9.62
N GLY A 477 -16.77 28.51 -10.72
CA GLY A 477 -16.68 29.24 -11.99
C GLY A 477 -15.26 29.77 -12.23
N SER A 478 -15.08 30.71 -13.15
CA SER A 478 -13.73 31.13 -13.56
C SER A 478 -12.92 31.78 -12.42
N ILE A 479 -11.95 31.03 -11.90
CA ILE A 479 -10.91 31.49 -10.98
C ILE A 479 -9.56 31.26 -11.67
N THR A 480 -8.68 32.26 -11.66
CA THR A 480 -7.31 32.12 -12.22
C THR A 480 -6.21 32.19 -11.17
N ALA A 481 -6.55 32.55 -9.92
CA ALA A 481 -5.65 32.52 -8.77
C ALA A 481 -6.45 32.47 -7.46
N PHE A 482 -5.91 31.84 -6.41
CA PHE A 482 -6.54 31.80 -5.08
C PHE A 482 -6.78 33.20 -4.48
N THR A 483 -5.89 34.15 -4.74
CA THR A 483 -5.99 35.56 -4.30
C THR A 483 -7.14 36.33 -4.96
N GLN A 484 -7.76 35.75 -6.00
CA GLN A 484 -8.93 36.36 -6.66
C GLN A 484 -10.26 35.87 -6.09
N ILE A 485 -10.26 34.93 -5.15
CA ILE A 485 -11.48 34.43 -4.50
C ILE A 485 -12.03 35.57 -3.64
N PRO A 486 -13.13 36.23 -4.02
CA PRO A 486 -13.50 37.52 -3.46
C PRO A 486 -14.12 37.36 -2.07
N ALA A 487 -13.58 38.07 -1.09
CA ALA A 487 -14.23 38.20 0.20
C ALA A 487 -15.60 38.92 0.05
N ALA A 488 -16.56 38.53 0.89
CA ALA A 488 -17.87 39.17 0.90
C ALA A 488 -17.82 40.60 1.47
N ALA A 489 -16.85 40.89 2.32
CA ALA A 489 -16.66 42.19 2.91
C ALA A 489 -15.21 42.35 3.41
N ASP A 490 -14.92 43.54 3.89
CA ASP A 490 -13.71 43.92 4.61
C ASP A 490 -13.79 43.31 6.02
N PHE A 491 -13.09 42.21 6.27
CA PHE A 491 -13.14 41.45 7.52
C PHE A 491 -12.01 41.81 8.49
N ASP A 492 -10.91 42.38 8.00
CA ASP A 492 -9.82 42.87 8.83
C ASP A 492 -9.95 44.37 9.16
N GLY A 493 -10.80 45.11 8.46
CA GLY A 493 -11.13 46.50 8.73
C GLY A 493 -10.13 47.51 8.14
N ASP A 494 -9.32 47.11 7.16
CA ASP A 494 -8.32 47.98 6.54
C ASP A 494 -8.91 49.04 5.58
N GLY A 495 -10.21 48.94 5.29
CA GLY A 495 -10.97 49.83 4.42
C GLY A 495 -11.05 49.37 2.96
N THR A 496 -10.51 48.20 2.63
CA THR A 496 -10.57 47.56 1.32
C THR A 496 -11.26 46.21 1.39
N VAL A 497 -11.84 45.75 0.27
CA VAL A 497 -12.40 44.39 0.18
C VAL A 497 -11.52 43.62 -0.77
N GLU A 498 -10.80 42.64 -0.24
CA GLU A 498 -9.74 41.91 -0.92
C GLU A 498 -10.17 40.47 -1.25
N GLY A 499 -9.20 39.62 -1.57
CA GLY A 499 -9.42 38.18 -1.62
C GLY A 499 -9.53 37.61 -0.21
N LEU A 500 -10.27 36.50 -0.05
CA LEU A 500 -10.48 35.87 1.26
C LEU A 500 -9.17 35.60 2.00
N GLN A 501 -8.13 35.16 1.30
CA GLN A 501 -6.86 34.82 1.95
C GLN A 501 -6.12 36.07 2.46
N GLU A 502 -6.25 37.20 1.76
CA GLU A 502 -5.71 38.49 2.21
C GLU A 502 -6.43 38.99 3.47
N GLU A 503 -7.77 38.94 3.48
CA GLU A 503 -8.59 39.30 4.66
C GLU A 503 -8.24 38.45 5.90
N VAL A 504 -8.07 37.14 5.71
CA VAL A 504 -7.69 36.22 6.79
C VAL A 504 -6.27 36.50 7.28
N ASP A 505 -5.33 36.79 6.38
CA ASP A 505 -3.96 37.15 6.75
C ASP A 505 -3.92 38.47 7.53
N GLY A 506 -4.73 39.46 7.14
CA GLY A 506 -4.91 40.72 7.85
C GLY A 506 -5.44 40.51 9.27
N LEU A 507 -6.50 39.71 9.41
CA LEU A 507 -7.03 39.29 10.72
C LEU A 507 -6.00 38.57 11.59
N MET A 508 -5.17 37.71 10.99
CA MET A 508 -4.08 37.02 11.68
C MET A 508 -3.03 38.01 12.19
N VAL A 509 -2.69 39.05 11.44
CA VAL A 509 -1.79 40.12 11.89
C VAL A 509 -2.42 40.91 13.02
N LEU A 510 -3.68 41.34 12.89
CA LEU A 510 -4.40 42.12 13.90
C LEU A 510 -4.54 41.36 15.22
N LEU A 511 -4.91 40.08 15.17
CA LEU A 511 -5.02 39.25 16.37
C LEU A 511 -3.67 39.07 17.06
N ARG A 512 -2.60 38.82 16.29
CA ARG A 512 -1.25 38.72 16.84
C ARG A 512 -0.84 40.03 17.54
N ASP A 513 -1.06 41.15 16.88
CA ASP A 513 -0.72 42.47 17.43
C ASP A 513 -1.56 42.81 18.65
N ALA A 514 -2.84 42.46 18.66
CA ALA A 514 -3.73 42.62 19.81
C ALA A 514 -3.24 41.81 21.02
N ILE A 515 -2.85 40.54 20.82
CA ILE A 515 -2.29 39.68 21.87
C ILE A 515 -0.98 40.24 22.44
N VAL A 516 -0.11 40.78 21.56
CA VAL A 516 1.19 41.32 21.96
C VAL A 516 1.06 42.66 22.69
N ASN A 517 0.16 43.54 22.24
CA ASN A 517 0.14 44.93 22.68
C ASN A 517 -0.93 45.25 23.74
N THR A 518 -1.99 44.45 23.86
CA THR A 518 -3.04 44.71 24.86
C THR A 518 -2.53 44.37 26.26
N PRO A 519 -2.56 45.30 27.24
CA PRO A 519 -2.04 45.07 28.59
C PRO A 519 -2.59 43.79 29.23
N PRO A 520 -1.75 42.93 29.85
CA PRO A 520 -0.35 43.18 30.21
C PRO A 520 0.68 43.06 29.07
N GLY A 521 0.25 42.69 27.87
CA GLY A 521 1.10 42.43 26.70
C GLY A 521 1.76 41.06 26.75
N LEU A 522 2.27 40.59 25.60
CA LEU A 522 3.01 39.33 25.49
C LEU A 522 4.45 39.60 25.03
N ASP A 523 5.43 39.31 25.87
CA ASP A 523 6.85 39.44 25.50
C ASP A 523 7.27 38.29 24.58
N THR A 524 7.46 38.59 23.30
CA THR A 524 7.86 37.63 22.27
C THR A 524 9.35 37.63 21.95
N THR A 525 10.14 38.51 22.59
CA THR A 525 11.54 38.77 22.20
C THR A 525 12.45 37.55 22.33
N THR A 526 12.20 36.71 23.35
CA THR A 526 13.10 35.58 23.68
C THR A 526 12.69 34.27 23.00
N LYS A 527 11.39 34.03 22.82
CA LYS A 527 10.84 32.73 22.38
C LYS A 527 10.06 32.78 21.08
N GLY A 528 9.94 33.96 20.47
CA GLY A 528 8.98 34.19 19.39
C GLY A 528 7.54 34.12 19.89
N PHE A 529 6.59 34.34 18.99
CA PHE A 529 5.16 34.43 19.34
C PHE A 529 4.59 33.12 19.92
N ILE A 530 4.69 32.02 19.18
CA ILE A 530 4.15 30.71 19.61
C ILE A 530 4.87 30.21 20.87
N GLY A 531 6.19 30.42 20.97
CA GLY A 531 6.96 30.00 22.15
C GLY A 531 6.62 30.82 23.40
N ALA A 532 6.28 32.10 23.26
CA ALA A 532 5.82 32.93 24.37
C ALA A 532 4.40 32.55 24.83
N LEU A 533 3.49 32.28 23.89
CA LEU A 533 2.16 31.72 24.20
C LEU A 533 2.26 30.40 24.97
N GLY A 534 3.23 29.55 24.60
CA GLY A 534 3.45 28.27 25.26
C GLY A 534 4.01 28.35 26.68
N ASP A 535 4.48 29.52 27.13
CA ASP A 535 5.08 29.69 28.45
C ASP A 535 4.11 30.39 29.42
N PRO A 536 3.63 29.71 30.47
CA PRO A 536 2.69 30.31 31.43
C PRO A 536 3.31 31.42 32.30
N LEU A 537 4.64 31.59 32.28
CA LEU A 537 5.32 32.71 32.94
C LEU A 537 5.31 33.99 32.09
N LEU A 538 5.15 33.85 30.76
CA LEU A 538 5.13 34.97 29.83
C LEU A 538 3.72 35.33 29.35
N SER A 539 2.80 34.37 29.37
CA SER A 539 1.43 34.51 28.85
C SER A 539 0.36 34.42 29.93
N THR A 540 -0.72 35.16 29.76
CA THR A 540 -1.97 34.97 30.52
C THR A 540 -2.78 33.81 29.96
N LEU A 541 -3.78 33.33 30.72
CA LEU A 541 -4.74 32.34 30.22
C LEU A 541 -5.46 32.86 28.98
N GLU A 542 -5.95 34.10 29.04
CA GLU A 542 -6.67 34.80 27.97
C GLU A 542 -5.84 34.90 26.68
N GLN A 543 -4.55 35.22 26.79
CA GLN A 543 -3.63 35.25 25.65
C GLN A 543 -3.44 33.87 25.03
N ARG A 544 -3.43 32.80 25.84
CA ARG A 544 -3.35 31.42 25.32
C ARG A 544 -4.65 30.97 24.67
N GLU A 545 -5.80 31.42 25.17
CA GLU A 545 -7.11 31.13 24.59
C GLU A 545 -7.25 31.74 23.19
N ALA A 546 -7.03 33.05 23.05
CA ALA A 546 -7.00 33.70 21.75
C ALA A 546 -5.83 33.23 20.86
N GLY A 547 -4.66 33.01 21.47
CA GLY A 547 -3.46 32.54 20.78
C GLY A 547 -3.56 31.10 20.27
N TRP A 548 -4.39 30.25 20.89
CA TRP A 548 -4.67 28.91 20.37
C TRP A 548 -5.30 28.99 18.99
N ASN A 549 -6.32 29.83 18.84
CA ASN A 549 -7.02 30.04 17.57
C ASN A 549 -6.08 30.59 16.50
N TRP A 550 -5.21 31.55 16.85
CA TRP A 550 -4.17 32.00 15.92
C TRP A 550 -3.28 30.84 15.46
N VAL A 551 -2.76 30.01 16.38
CA VAL A 551 -1.89 28.88 16.02
C VAL A 551 -2.66 27.83 15.21
N TYR A 552 -3.93 27.60 15.52
CA TYR A 552 -4.82 26.70 14.79
C TYR A 552 -4.95 27.10 13.31
N VAL A 553 -5.28 28.36 13.03
CA VAL A 553 -5.36 28.88 11.65
C VAL A 553 -3.98 28.92 10.97
N TYR A 554 -2.93 29.29 11.70
CA TYR A 554 -1.56 29.29 11.16
C TYR A 554 -1.09 27.89 10.73
N ARG A 555 -1.47 26.85 11.49
CA ARG A 555 -1.08 25.46 11.21
C ARG A 555 -1.94 24.79 10.16
N ASP A 556 -3.16 25.27 9.96
CA ASP A 556 -4.02 24.86 8.85
C ASP A 556 -3.40 25.18 7.49
N ALA A 557 -2.75 26.35 7.38
CA ALA A 557 -2.03 26.84 6.21
C ALA A 557 -2.88 27.05 4.94
N SER A 558 -4.20 26.90 4.99
CA SER A 558 -5.09 27.19 3.84
C SER A 558 -5.42 28.68 3.68
N ARG A 559 -5.03 29.51 4.66
CA ARG A 559 -5.40 30.94 4.76
C ARG A 559 -6.93 31.12 4.69
N GLY A 560 -7.65 30.27 5.43
CA GLY A 560 -9.11 30.31 5.56
C GLY A 560 -9.89 29.51 4.53
N ILE A 561 -9.28 29.02 3.45
CA ILE A 561 -9.99 28.30 2.38
C ILE A 561 -10.69 27.04 2.91
N HIS A 562 -10.10 26.29 3.84
CA HIS A 562 -10.71 25.05 4.34
C HIS A 562 -12.06 25.26 5.04
N ASN A 563 -12.23 26.36 5.77
CA ASN A 563 -13.52 26.72 6.36
C ASN A 563 -13.66 28.24 6.51
N PRO A 564 -14.04 28.97 5.45
CA PRO A 564 -13.95 30.43 5.39
C PRO A 564 -14.70 31.14 6.52
N ASP A 565 -15.99 30.81 6.69
CA ASP A 565 -16.86 31.45 7.67
C ASP A 565 -16.35 31.21 9.10
N TYR A 566 -16.07 29.95 9.43
CA TYR A 566 -15.60 29.57 10.76
C TYR A 566 -14.28 30.25 11.11
N ILE A 567 -13.33 30.31 10.17
CA ILE A 567 -12.02 30.90 10.40
C ILE A 567 -12.12 32.41 10.63
N VAL A 568 -12.93 33.13 9.83
CA VAL A 568 -13.15 34.57 10.03
C VAL A 568 -13.82 34.83 11.37
N GLN A 569 -14.88 34.08 11.71
CA GLN A 569 -15.54 34.18 13.02
C GLN A 569 -14.57 33.95 14.18
N LEU A 570 -13.74 32.90 14.08
CA LEU A 570 -12.84 32.50 15.14
C LEU A 570 -11.77 33.56 15.40
N LEU A 571 -11.24 34.19 14.35
CA LEU A 571 -10.26 35.27 14.47
C LEU A 571 -10.89 36.56 14.99
N GLN A 572 -12.06 36.95 14.47
CA GLN A 572 -12.76 38.17 14.91
C GLN A 572 -13.18 38.08 16.38
N GLU A 573 -13.73 36.95 16.83
CA GLU A 573 -14.09 36.76 18.23
C GLU A 573 -12.87 36.59 19.13
N SER A 574 -11.76 36.01 18.66
CA SER A 574 -10.50 36.00 19.42
C SER A 574 -9.93 37.42 19.61
N TYR A 575 -10.06 38.30 18.61
CA TYR A 575 -9.66 39.69 18.72
C TYR A 575 -10.57 40.45 19.70
N ASN A 576 -11.88 40.22 19.60
CA ASN A 576 -12.86 40.79 20.51
C ASN A 576 -12.61 40.36 21.95
N TYR A 577 -12.30 39.08 22.15
CA TYR A 577 -11.95 38.52 23.45
C TYR A 577 -10.77 39.25 24.09
N ILE A 578 -9.64 39.38 23.38
CA ILE A 578 -8.42 39.96 23.94
C ILE A 578 -8.50 41.49 24.11
N THR A 579 -9.24 42.19 23.25
CA THR A 579 -9.31 43.68 23.27
C THR A 579 -10.56 44.23 23.97
N SER A 580 -11.55 43.36 24.24
CA SER A 580 -12.91 43.76 24.61
C SER A 580 -13.59 44.70 23.61
N GLN A 581 -13.17 44.70 22.34
CA GLN A 581 -13.71 45.52 21.26
C GLN A 581 -13.76 44.73 19.94
N PRO A 582 -14.76 44.94 19.08
CA PRO A 582 -14.75 44.34 17.75
C PRO A 582 -13.53 44.81 16.94
N VAL A 583 -13.17 44.04 15.92
CA VAL A 583 -12.14 44.45 14.94
C VAL A 583 -12.55 45.81 14.34
N PRO A 584 -11.75 46.87 14.48
CA PRO A 584 -12.15 48.21 14.07
C PRO A 584 -12.36 48.29 12.56
N GLY A 585 -13.52 48.80 12.11
CA GLY A 585 -13.81 48.99 10.69
C GLY A 585 -14.29 47.73 9.95
N ALA A 586 -14.04 46.55 10.52
CA ALA A 586 -14.42 45.28 9.91
C ALA A 586 -15.93 45.00 9.93
N VAL A 587 -16.39 44.27 8.92
CA VAL A 587 -17.70 43.62 8.88
C VAL A 587 -17.62 42.31 9.65
N ALA A 588 -18.51 42.13 10.63
CA ALA A 588 -18.55 40.89 11.41
C ALA A 588 -19.23 39.76 10.63
N VAL A 589 -18.61 38.58 10.62
CA VAL A 589 -19.24 37.33 10.16
C VAL A 589 -19.97 36.69 11.33
N ARG A 590 -21.23 36.29 11.15
CA ARG A 590 -22.12 35.78 12.20
C ARG A 590 -22.88 34.53 11.81
N ASN A 591 -22.91 34.19 10.51
CA ASN A 591 -23.62 33.02 9.99
C ASN A 591 -22.78 32.30 8.92
N ASP A 592 -23.26 31.13 8.49
CA ASP A 592 -22.72 30.40 7.34
C ASP A 592 -22.90 31.19 6.02
N ASN A 593 -21.97 31.03 5.08
CA ASN A 593 -21.98 31.62 3.74
C ASN A 593 -21.94 33.17 3.73
N GLU A 594 -21.21 33.76 4.67
CA GLU A 594 -21.03 35.21 4.79
C GLU A 594 -19.60 35.66 4.43
N ALA A 595 -18.62 34.76 4.42
CA ALA A 595 -17.22 35.09 4.18
C ALA A 595 -16.89 35.30 2.69
N VAL A 596 -17.56 34.60 1.77
CA VAL A 596 -17.23 34.68 0.33
C VAL A 596 -18.45 35.17 -0.46
N LYS A 597 -18.22 36.10 -1.39
CA LYS A 597 -19.28 36.79 -2.14
C LYS A 597 -19.76 35.93 -3.32
N ASN A 598 -21.08 35.74 -3.49
CA ASN A 598 -21.79 35.22 -4.69
C ASN A 598 -21.63 33.73 -5.09
N TRP A 599 -21.03 32.87 -4.27
CA TRP A 599 -20.60 31.54 -4.71
C TRP A 599 -21.06 30.49 -3.71
#